data_AF-A0A975G0I2-F1
#
_entry.id   AF-A0A975G0I2-F1
#
_cell.length_a   1.000
_cell.length_b   1.000
_cell.length_c   1.000
_cell.angle_alpha   90.00
_cell.angle_beta   90.00
_cell.angle_gamma   90.00
#
_symmetry.space_group_name_H-M   'P 1'
#
loop_
_entity.id
_entity.type
_entity.pdbx_description
1 polymer ?
#
loop_
_entity_poly.entity_id
_entity_poly.type
_entity_poly.pdbx_seq_one_letter_code
_entity_poly.pdbx_strand_id
1 'polypeptide(L)'
;MAKYRHEAAEHRRILFGRGSGMDPTWRNFRQFLADMGPAPDADHLVTRVTPGDLTYAPGKCAWIHRDRQPALTQAANEPVPAKTFGLWASVGGQPVEYASLAKRLGVPFEAMAVALRSGQSPEELVQQAHVAESLVSGSAADASWLPPERERREAFLTAYRMWHMQVHPRYAAAATPAFLYLYSALPGMKKTRDALISLGLWNPPTEQGRQARSVHDLWRRYCDSMLRVEGARAEFSIYKQYSLTDELDELWARVHQAEERFRAGPRS
;
A
#
# COMPACT_ATOMS: atom_id res chain seq x y z
N MET A 1 23.99 -42.63 -5.33
CA MET A 1 23.00 -41.52 -5.45
C MET A 1 21.92 -41.80 -6.51
N ALA A 2 21.44 -43.05 -6.66
CA ALA A 2 20.41 -43.40 -7.65
C ALA A 2 18.98 -43.54 -7.06
N LYS A 3 18.87 -43.65 -5.73
CA LYS A 3 17.63 -44.07 -5.04
C LYS A 3 16.51 -43.01 -4.97
N TYR A 4 16.84 -41.72 -5.06
CA TYR A 4 15.87 -40.61 -4.92
C TYR A 4 15.99 -39.58 -6.05
N ARG A 5 16.19 -40.06 -7.29
CA ARG A 5 16.47 -39.19 -8.44
C ARG A 5 15.27 -38.28 -8.77
N HIS A 6 14.06 -38.79 -8.58
CA HIS A 6 12.81 -38.08 -8.83
C HIS A 6 12.57 -37.00 -7.79
N GLU A 7 12.71 -37.34 -6.51
CA GLU A 7 12.57 -36.42 -5.38
C GLU A 7 13.63 -35.31 -5.43
N ALA A 8 14.85 -35.62 -5.84
CA ALA A 8 15.91 -34.64 -6.05
C ALA A 8 15.64 -33.72 -7.25
N ALA A 9 14.84 -34.15 -8.24
CA ALA A 9 14.42 -33.30 -9.35
C ALA A 9 13.31 -32.33 -8.90
N GLU A 10 12.31 -32.83 -8.17
CA GLU A 10 11.22 -32.01 -7.61
C GLU A 10 11.73 -31.00 -6.57
N HIS A 11 12.65 -31.42 -5.69
CA HIS A 11 13.32 -30.54 -4.74
C HIS A 11 14.04 -29.38 -5.44
N ARG A 12 14.78 -29.67 -6.52
CA ARG A 12 15.44 -28.64 -7.33
C ARG A 12 14.44 -27.72 -8.03
N ARG A 13 13.36 -28.26 -8.57
CA ARG A 13 12.27 -27.48 -9.19
C ARG A 13 11.69 -26.46 -8.22
N ILE A 14 11.50 -26.85 -6.96
CA ILE A 14 10.97 -25.97 -5.90
C ILE A 14 12.03 -24.95 -5.47
N LEU A 15 13.26 -25.38 -5.23
CA LEU A 15 14.35 -24.53 -4.74
C LEU A 15 14.68 -23.38 -5.70
N PHE A 16 14.64 -23.66 -7.02
CA PHE A 16 14.91 -22.67 -8.07
C PHE A 16 13.63 -22.08 -8.69
N GLY A 17 12.45 -22.46 -8.18
CA GLY A 17 11.18 -21.92 -8.61
C GLY A 17 11.05 -20.45 -8.19
N ARG A 18 10.90 -19.54 -9.17
CA ARG A 18 10.67 -18.12 -8.89
C ARG A 18 9.30 -17.93 -8.25
N GLY A 19 9.23 -17.19 -7.14
CA GLY A 19 7.97 -16.76 -6.53
C GLY A 19 7.28 -17.78 -5.62
N SER A 20 7.84 -18.96 -5.42
CA SER A 20 7.36 -19.92 -4.42
C SER A 20 8.21 -19.86 -3.15
N GLY A 21 7.62 -19.47 -2.03
CA GLY A 21 8.32 -19.55 -0.75
C GLY A 21 8.62 -21.01 -0.38
N MET A 22 9.72 -21.28 0.31
CA MET A 22 10.11 -22.63 0.71
C MET A 22 10.56 -22.59 2.16
N ASP A 23 10.23 -23.62 2.94
CA ASP A 23 10.71 -23.77 4.30
C ASP A 23 12.26 -23.70 4.33
N PRO A 24 12.88 -22.86 5.17
CA PRO A 24 14.33 -22.71 5.20
C PRO A 24 15.07 -24.03 5.47
N THR A 25 14.47 -24.93 6.24
CA THR A 25 15.05 -26.24 6.58
C THR A 25 15.11 -27.15 5.35
N TRP A 26 14.18 -27.00 4.40
CA TRP A 26 14.17 -27.76 3.15
C TRP A 26 15.25 -27.36 2.17
N ARG A 27 16.03 -26.29 2.40
CA ARG A 27 17.28 -26.06 1.64
C ARG A 27 18.21 -27.28 1.71
N ASN A 28 18.12 -28.04 2.80
CA ASN A 28 18.76 -29.33 2.94
C ASN A 28 17.85 -30.44 2.38
N PHE A 29 18.30 -31.11 1.31
CA PHE A 29 17.57 -32.21 0.68
C PHE A 29 17.24 -33.36 1.64
N ARG A 30 18.09 -33.64 2.64
CA ARG A 30 17.81 -34.69 3.63
C ARG A 30 16.60 -34.35 4.49
N GLN A 31 16.44 -33.08 4.87
CA GLN A 31 15.31 -32.63 5.65
C GLN A 31 14.02 -32.67 4.81
N PHE A 32 14.09 -32.19 3.57
CA PHE A 32 12.99 -32.31 2.60
C PHE A 32 12.50 -33.76 2.47
N LEU A 33 13.43 -34.73 2.31
CA LEU A 33 13.08 -36.14 2.19
C LEU A 33 12.54 -36.74 3.50
N ALA A 34 13.03 -36.29 4.66
CA ALA A 34 12.52 -36.72 5.96
C ALA A 34 11.07 -36.28 6.17
N ASP A 35 10.73 -35.07 5.72
CA ASP A 35 9.39 -34.49 5.91
C ASP A 35 8.38 -34.96 4.86
N MET A 36 8.79 -35.09 3.59
CA MET A 36 7.91 -35.50 2.49
C MET A 36 7.82 -37.01 2.31
N GLY A 37 8.82 -37.76 2.77
CA GLY A 37 8.99 -39.17 2.42
C GLY A 37 9.33 -39.39 0.93
N PRO A 38 9.62 -40.65 0.55
CA PRO A 38 9.83 -41.02 -0.85
C PRO A 38 8.56 -40.80 -1.68
N ALA A 39 8.73 -40.42 -2.94
CA ALA A 39 7.60 -40.32 -3.86
C ALA A 39 7.00 -41.71 -4.11
N PRO A 40 5.66 -41.85 -4.17
CA PRO A 40 5.02 -43.12 -4.49
C PRO A 40 5.46 -43.69 -5.86
N ASP A 41 5.53 -42.82 -6.88
CA ASP A 41 6.02 -43.13 -8.22
C ASP A 41 6.52 -41.84 -8.94
N ALA A 42 6.98 -41.97 -10.19
CA ALA A 42 7.50 -40.87 -11.00
C ALA A 42 6.43 -39.89 -11.54
N ASP A 43 5.15 -40.25 -11.44
CA ASP A 43 4.03 -39.44 -11.92
C ASP A 43 3.42 -38.57 -10.81
N HIS A 44 3.87 -38.76 -9.56
CA HIS A 44 3.58 -37.87 -8.44
C HIS A 44 4.51 -36.67 -8.43
N LEU A 45 3.92 -35.48 -8.36
CA LEU A 45 4.63 -34.22 -8.24
C LEU A 45 4.37 -33.61 -6.88
N VAL A 46 5.33 -32.84 -6.36
CA VAL A 46 5.12 -32.10 -5.13
C VAL A 46 4.16 -30.95 -5.43
N THR A 47 2.96 -31.06 -4.89
CA THR A 47 1.87 -30.11 -5.14
C THR A 47 1.34 -29.58 -3.81
N ARG A 48 0.95 -28.30 -3.83
CA ARG A 48 0.34 -27.62 -2.68
C ARG A 48 -1.08 -28.13 -2.50
N VAL A 49 -1.41 -28.58 -1.30
CA VAL A 49 -2.72 -29.19 -1.01
C VAL A 49 -3.79 -28.16 -0.67
N THR A 50 -3.38 -26.98 -0.21
CA THR A 50 -4.30 -25.88 0.14
C THR A 50 -4.39 -24.87 -1.02
N PRO A 51 -5.60 -24.53 -1.50
CA PRO A 51 -5.80 -23.44 -2.46
C PRO A 51 -5.29 -22.10 -1.91
N GLY A 52 -4.54 -21.34 -2.71
CA GLY A 52 -3.99 -20.04 -2.32
C GLY A 52 -2.68 -20.10 -1.53
N ASP A 53 -2.21 -21.27 -1.11
CA ASP A 53 -0.85 -21.39 -0.57
C ASP A 53 0.18 -21.09 -1.67
N LEU A 54 1.15 -20.25 -1.35
CA LEU A 54 2.27 -19.92 -2.24
C LEU A 54 3.59 -20.55 -1.79
N THR A 55 3.57 -21.37 -0.74
CA THR A 55 4.77 -21.92 -0.09
C THR A 55 4.83 -23.44 -0.04
N TYR A 56 6.05 -23.97 -0.14
CA TYR A 56 6.39 -25.39 0.03
C TYR A 56 6.97 -25.61 1.43
N ALA A 57 6.25 -26.35 2.27
CA ALA A 57 6.65 -26.66 3.64
C ALA A 57 6.01 -27.99 4.09
N PRO A 58 6.52 -28.62 5.18
CA PRO A 58 5.90 -29.79 5.78
C PRO A 58 4.41 -29.53 6.09
N GLY A 59 3.54 -30.47 5.71
CA GLY A 59 2.09 -30.36 5.92
C GLY A 59 1.34 -29.45 4.94
N LYS A 60 2.03 -28.71 4.06
CA LYS A 60 1.42 -27.88 3.01
C LYS A 60 1.51 -28.47 1.61
N CYS A 61 2.37 -29.46 1.46
CA CYS A 61 2.61 -30.13 0.20
C CYS A 61 2.50 -31.62 0.39
N ALA A 62 2.04 -32.28 -0.65
CA ALA A 62 1.99 -33.73 -0.72
C ALA A 62 2.44 -34.17 -2.12
N TRP A 63 2.79 -35.44 -2.21
CA TRP A 63 2.92 -36.12 -3.48
C TRP A 63 1.52 -36.27 -4.08
N ILE A 64 1.24 -35.54 -5.16
CA ILE A 64 -0.04 -35.61 -5.88
C ILE A 64 0.21 -36.13 -7.28
N HIS A 65 -0.54 -37.16 -7.68
CA HIS A 65 -0.49 -37.71 -9.03
C HIS A 65 -0.84 -36.62 -10.06
N ARG A 66 -0.09 -36.50 -11.15
CA ARG A 66 -0.28 -35.46 -12.17
C ARG A 66 -1.70 -35.37 -12.72
N ASP A 67 -2.38 -36.50 -12.85
CA ASP A 67 -3.76 -36.57 -13.39
C ASP A 67 -4.84 -36.19 -12.37
N ARG A 68 -4.47 -36.01 -11.09
CA ARG A 68 -5.39 -35.65 -9.99
C ARG A 68 -5.28 -34.18 -9.58
N GLN A 69 -4.74 -33.31 -10.44
CA GLN A 69 -4.63 -31.89 -10.13
C GLN A 69 -6.03 -31.33 -9.81
N PRO A 70 -6.32 -30.91 -8.56
CA PRO A 70 -7.65 -30.39 -8.26
C PRO A 70 -7.83 -29.09 -9.06
N ALA A 71 -8.96 -29.00 -9.77
CA ALA A 71 -9.39 -27.73 -10.33
C ALA A 71 -9.42 -26.72 -9.18
N LEU A 72 -8.66 -25.63 -9.30
CA LEU A 72 -8.73 -24.48 -8.40
C LEU A 72 -10.06 -23.76 -8.64
N THR A 73 -11.18 -24.38 -8.23
CA THR A 73 -12.49 -23.75 -8.21
C THR A 73 -12.53 -22.72 -7.08
N GLN A 74 -12.86 -21.48 -7.45
CA GLN A 74 -13.05 -20.34 -6.55
C GLN A 74 -14.09 -20.64 -5.46
N ALA A 75 -13.67 -20.36 -4.23
CA ALA A 75 -14.40 -19.96 -3.03
C ALA A 75 -15.76 -20.62 -2.67
N ALA A 76 -15.79 -21.25 -1.50
CA ALA A 76 -16.90 -21.12 -0.58
C ALA A 76 -16.38 -20.63 0.78
N ASN A 77 -17.10 -19.69 1.38
CA ASN A 77 -16.81 -19.07 2.66
C ASN A 77 -16.69 -20.12 3.78
N GLU A 78 -15.46 -20.38 4.24
CA GLU A 78 -15.20 -21.03 5.53
C GLU A 78 -14.19 -20.19 6.34
N PRO A 79 -14.29 -20.19 7.68
CA PRO A 79 -13.43 -19.36 8.52
C PRO A 79 -11.98 -19.81 8.38
N VAL A 80 -11.12 -18.88 7.95
CA VAL A 80 -9.69 -19.09 7.79
C VAL A 80 -9.08 -19.62 9.11
N PRO A 81 -8.47 -20.81 9.13
CA PRO A 81 -7.80 -21.31 10.33
C PRO A 81 -6.61 -20.40 10.69
N ALA A 82 -6.49 -20.07 11.97
CA ALA A 82 -5.67 -18.99 12.54
C ALA A 82 -4.13 -19.15 12.45
N LYS A 83 -3.60 -19.94 11.51
CA LYS A 83 -2.15 -20.11 11.31
C LYS A 83 -1.81 -20.15 9.81
N THR A 84 -1.90 -19.00 9.18
CA THR A 84 -1.24 -18.72 7.90
C THR A 84 0.27 -18.68 8.17
N PHE A 85 1.06 -19.53 7.51
CA PHE A 85 2.52 -19.44 7.60
C PHE A 85 3.01 -18.38 6.62
N GLY A 86 3.03 -17.13 7.05
CA GLY A 86 3.46 -15.99 6.26
C GLY A 86 4.97 -15.94 6.02
N LEU A 87 5.37 -15.06 5.12
CA LEU A 87 6.75 -14.58 5.04
C LEU A 87 7.14 -13.98 6.39
N TRP A 88 8.36 -14.20 6.86
CA TRP A 88 8.82 -13.71 8.17
C TRP A 88 9.85 -12.59 7.98
N ALA A 89 9.69 -11.53 8.76
CA ALA A 89 10.65 -10.45 8.95
C ALA A 89 11.39 -10.69 10.26
N SER A 90 12.65 -10.27 10.34
CA SER A 90 13.23 -9.96 11.65
C SER A 90 12.84 -8.52 11.98
N VAL A 91 12.38 -8.26 13.21
CA VAL A 91 12.23 -6.91 13.75
C VAL A 91 12.82 -6.92 15.15
N GLY A 92 13.92 -6.19 15.35
CA GLY A 92 14.60 -6.19 16.65
C GLY A 92 15.14 -7.57 17.05
N GLY A 93 15.53 -8.38 16.07
CA GLY A 93 16.01 -9.74 16.27
C GLY A 93 14.92 -10.79 16.53
N GLN A 94 13.64 -10.40 16.53
CA GLN A 94 12.52 -11.32 16.69
C GLN A 94 11.85 -11.61 15.34
N PRO A 95 11.53 -12.88 15.04
CA PRO A 95 10.79 -13.23 13.84
C PRO A 95 9.32 -12.75 13.96
N VAL A 96 8.88 -11.92 13.02
CA VAL A 96 7.51 -11.41 12.90
C VAL A 96 6.94 -11.79 11.54
N GLU A 97 5.74 -12.37 11.52
CA GLU A 97 5.05 -12.70 10.27
C GLU A 97 4.65 -11.42 9.52
N TYR A 98 4.84 -11.37 8.20
CA TYR A 98 4.50 -10.25 7.34
C TYR A 98 3.00 -9.89 7.41
N ALA A 99 2.10 -10.87 7.53
CA ALA A 99 0.67 -10.57 7.68
C ALA A 99 0.39 -9.82 9.00
N SER A 100 1.06 -10.24 10.08
CA SER A 100 1.00 -9.56 11.38
C SER A 100 1.68 -8.19 11.34
N LEU A 101 2.80 -8.08 10.61
CA LEU A 101 3.51 -6.82 10.39
C LEU A 101 2.62 -5.83 9.62
N ALA A 102 2.01 -6.23 8.50
CA ALA A 102 1.12 -5.37 7.71
C ALA A 102 -0.05 -4.84 8.55
N LYS A 103 -0.67 -5.71 9.37
CA LYS A 103 -1.70 -5.30 10.34
C LYS A 103 -1.18 -4.29 11.35
N ARG A 104 0.00 -4.52 11.92
CA ARG A 104 0.64 -3.61 12.88
C ARG A 104 0.96 -2.25 12.25
N LEU A 105 1.37 -2.23 10.98
CA LEU A 105 1.65 -1.01 10.23
C LEU A 105 0.36 -0.31 9.76
N GLY A 106 -0.81 -0.95 9.86
CA GLY A 106 -2.09 -0.39 9.40
C GLY A 106 -2.20 -0.24 7.88
N VAL A 107 -1.52 -1.10 7.11
CA VAL A 107 -1.45 -1.06 5.65
C VAL A 107 -1.80 -2.41 5.02
N PRO A 108 -2.27 -2.44 3.76
CA PRO A 108 -2.44 -3.68 3.02
C PRO A 108 -1.12 -4.41 2.83
N PHE A 109 -1.18 -5.75 2.84
CA PHE A 109 0.00 -6.61 2.67
C PHE A 109 0.75 -6.30 1.37
N GLU A 110 0.03 -6.05 0.28
CA GLU A 110 0.58 -5.75 -1.05
C GLU A 110 1.45 -4.49 -1.02
N ALA A 111 1.00 -3.46 -0.30
CA ALA A 111 1.72 -2.20 -0.18
C ALA A 111 3.03 -2.37 0.59
N MET A 112 2.99 -3.09 1.72
CA MET A 112 4.18 -3.44 2.49
C MET A 112 5.13 -4.33 1.66
N ALA A 113 4.59 -5.28 0.88
CA ALA A 113 5.39 -6.16 0.04
C ALA A 113 6.11 -5.39 -1.09
N VAL A 114 5.51 -4.35 -1.65
CA VAL A 114 6.18 -3.44 -2.61
C VAL A 114 7.36 -2.74 -1.93
N ALA A 115 7.13 -2.17 -0.74
CA ALA A 115 8.15 -1.45 0.04
C ALA A 115 9.38 -2.33 0.36
N LEU A 116 9.14 -3.57 0.78
CA LEU A 116 10.21 -4.54 1.01
C LEU A 116 10.98 -4.91 -0.26
N ARG A 117 10.29 -5.04 -1.42
CA ARG A 117 10.95 -5.31 -2.71
C ARG A 117 11.79 -4.15 -3.22
N SER A 118 11.45 -2.91 -2.86
CA SER A 118 12.28 -1.73 -3.14
C SER A 118 13.52 -1.61 -2.24
N GLY A 119 13.77 -2.60 -1.38
CA GLY A 119 14.98 -2.69 -0.56
C GLY A 119 14.85 -2.07 0.83
N GLN A 120 13.66 -1.63 1.24
CA GLN A 120 13.44 -1.19 2.62
C GLN A 120 13.45 -2.39 3.57
N SER A 121 14.12 -2.24 4.70
CA SER A 121 14.11 -3.25 5.77
C SER A 121 12.80 -3.22 6.57
N PRO A 122 12.36 -4.35 7.16
CA PRO A 122 11.22 -4.38 8.06
C PRO A 122 11.35 -3.40 9.24
N GLU A 123 12.55 -3.23 9.79
CA GLU A 123 12.82 -2.27 10.86
C GLU A 123 12.57 -0.82 10.43
N GLU A 124 13.02 -0.42 9.23
CA GLU A 124 12.75 0.91 8.70
C GLU A 124 11.25 1.15 8.50
N LEU A 125 10.50 0.13 8.05
CA LEU A 125 9.04 0.24 7.91
C LEU A 125 8.34 0.44 9.25
N VAL A 126 8.78 -0.28 10.30
CA VAL A 126 8.26 -0.10 11.66
C VAL A 126 8.57 1.32 12.17
N GLN A 127 9.79 1.80 11.96
CA GLN A 127 10.16 3.15 12.37
C GLN A 127 9.34 4.21 11.63
N GLN A 128 9.14 4.06 10.32
CA GLN A 128 8.30 4.96 9.53
C GLN A 128 6.84 4.95 10.00
N ALA A 129 6.28 3.77 10.28
CA ALA A 129 4.92 3.67 10.79
C ALA A 129 4.75 4.34 12.16
N HIS A 130 5.75 4.27 13.04
CA HIS A 130 5.73 5.01 14.31
C HIS A 130 5.71 6.53 14.09
N VAL A 131 6.47 7.05 13.12
CA VAL A 131 6.44 8.47 12.76
C VAL A 131 5.07 8.85 12.19
N ALA A 132 4.54 8.05 11.26
CA ALA A 132 3.22 8.27 10.67
C ALA A 132 2.13 8.31 11.74
N GLU A 133 2.13 7.37 12.70
CA GLU A 133 1.13 7.31 13.77
C GLU A 133 1.18 8.53 14.69
N SER A 134 2.39 9.02 14.99
CA SER A 134 2.59 10.26 15.75
C SER A 134 2.01 11.47 15.01
N LEU A 135 2.23 11.56 13.69
CA LEU A 135 1.69 12.63 12.86
C LEU A 135 0.17 12.57 12.72
N VAL A 136 -0.41 11.37 12.64
CA VAL A 136 -1.86 11.16 12.63
C VAL A 136 -2.47 11.59 13.96
N SER A 137 -1.87 11.17 15.07
CA SER A 137 -2.34 11.52 16.42
C SER A 137 -2.27 13.02 16.71
N GLY A 138 -1.29 13.73 16.12
CA GLY A 138 -1.13 15.17 16.28
C GLY A 138 -2.03 16.00 15.34
N SER A 139 -1.81 15.88 14.03
CA SER A 139 -2.43 16.78 13.03
C SER A 139 -3.81 16.32 12.56
N ALA A 140 -4.08 15.01 12.60
CA ALA A 140 -5.24 14.41 11.92
C ALA A 140 -6.35 13.96 12.89
N ALA A 141 -6.16 14.09 14.20
CA ALA A 141 -7.11 13.60 15.21
C ALA A 141 -8.47 14.33 15.18
N ASP A 142 -8.47 15.65 14.97
CA ASP A 142 -9.68 16.49 14.95
C ASP A 142 -9.71 17.45 13.75
N ALA A 143 -9.03 17.08 12.66
CA ALA A 143 -8.84 17.98 11.54
C ALA A 143 -10.13 18.20 10.73
N SER A 144 -10.56 19.46 10.62
CA SER A 144 -11.79 19.84 9.91
C SER A 144 -11.74 19.59 8.39
N TRP A 145 -10.55 19.42 7.84
CA TRP A 145 -10.32 19.13 6.42
C TRP A 145 -10.45 17.64 6.07
N LEU A 146 -10.46 16.74 7.05
CA LEU A 146 -10.72 15.32 6.82
C LEU A 146 -12.21 15.08 6.53
N PRO A 147 -12.54 14.04 5.73
CA PRO A 147 -13.92 13.60 5.59
C PRO A 147 -14.54 13.28 6.96
N PRO A 148 -15.76 13.77 7.26
CA PRO A 148 -16.44 13.44 8.51
C PRO A 148 -16.87 11.96 8.55
N GLU A 149 -17.05 11.33 7.39
CA GLU A 149 -17.42 9.93 7.31
C GLU A 149 -16.27 9.03 7.74
N ARG A 150 -16.50 8.22 8.78
CA ARG A 150 -15.49 7.33 9.38
C ARG A 150 -14.78 6.45 8.35
N GLU A 151 -15.52 5.82 7.45
CA GLU A 151 -14.95 4.93 6.43
C GLU A 151 -14.03 5.68 5.46
N ARG A 152 -14.42 6.87 5.00
CA ARG A 152 -13.59 7.69 4.11
C ARG A 152 -12.36 8.22 4.82
N ARG A 153 -12.51 8.58 6.10
CA ARG A 153 -11.39 8.99 6.95
C ARG A 153 -10.39 7.84 7.14
N GLU A 154 -10.87 6.65 7.48
CA GLU A 154 -10.02 5.46 7.62
C GLU A 154 -9.32 5.12 6.29
N ALA A 155 -10.04 5.15 5.17
CA ALA A 155 -9.45 4.93 3.85
C ALA A 155 -8.35 5.94 3.51
N PHE A 156 -8.56 7.23 3.82
CA PHE A 156 -7.53 8.26 3.65
C PHE A 156 -6.31 7.99 4.53
N LEU A 157 -6.51 7.65 5.81
CA LEU A 157 -5.40 7.38 6.73
C LEU A 157 -4.61 6.12 6.35
N THR A 158 -5.28 5.11 5.79
CA THR A 158 -4.60 3.94 5.19
C THR A 158 -3.78 4.34 3.98
N ALA A 159 -4.33 5.16 3.07
CA ALA A 159 -3.59 5.70 1.93
C ALA A 159 -2.39 6.55 2.38
N TYR A 160 -2.55 7.32 3.45
CA TYR A 160 -1.49 8.08 4.09
C TYR A 160 -0.35 7.20 4.58
N ARG A 161 -0.65 6.16 5.35
CA ARG A 161 0.38 5.21 5.82
C ARG A 161 1.10 4.54 4.65
N MET A 162 0.37 4.15 3.60
CA MET A 162 0.95 3.57 2.39
C MET A 162 1.91 4.52 1.66
N TRP A 163 1.53 5.79 1.55
CA TRP A 163 2.35 6.83 0.94
C TRP A 163 3.56 7.18 1.81
N HIS A 164 3.37 7.31 3.12
CA HIS A 164 4.41 7.70 4.08
C HIS A 164 5.53 6.65 4.17
N MET A 165 5.22 5.35 4.03
CA MET A 165 6.24 4.31 3.92
C MET A 165 7.24 4.55 2.78
N GLN A 166 6.82 5.23 1.71
CA GLN A 166 7.65 5.53 0.54
C GLN A 166 8.41 6.86 0.70
N VAL A 167 8.21 7.58 1.80
CA VAL A 167 8.88 8.85 2.07
C VAL A 167 10.29 8.59 2.61
N HIS A 168 11.25 9.30 2.05
CA HIS A 168 12.63 9.28 2.50
C HIS A 168 12.72 9.70 3.99
N PRO A 169 13.43 8.94 4.86
CA PRO A 169 13.44 9.16 6.32
C PRO A 169 13.74 10.60 6.76
N ARG A 170 14.65 11.29 6.05
CA ARG A 170 15.00 12.70 6.29
C ARG A 170 13.79 13.64 6.26
N TYR A 171 12.76 13.32 5.47
CA TYR A 171 11.57 14.16 5.29
C TYR A 171 10.33 13.60 5.99
N ALA A 172 10.44 12.49 6.71
CA ALA A 172 9.31 11.78 7.33
C ALA A 172 8.48 12.68 8.26
N ALA A 173 9.12 13.58 9.02
CA ALA A 173 8.45 14.51 9.92
C ALA A 173 7.66 15.62 9.19
N ALA A 174 8.08 16.00 7.98
CA ALA A 174 7.40 17.02 7.17
C ALA A 174 6.25 16.43 6.32
N ALA A 175 6.24 15.11 6.14
CA ALA A 175 5.25 14.37 5.37
C ALA A 175 3.97 14.13 6.19
N THR A 176 3.23 15.19 6.51
CA THR A 176 2.03 15.09 7.33
C THR A 176 0.79 14.64 6.54
N PRO A 177 -0.26 14.14 7.21
CA PRO A 177 -1.56 13.87 6.60
C PRO A 177 -2.12 15.07 5.81
N ALA A 178 -2.03 16.28 6.35
CA ALA A 178 -2.47 17.49 5.67
C ALA A 178 -1.72 17.74 4.36
N PHE A 179 -0.42 17.42 4.31
CA PHE A 179 0.36 17.52 3.07
C PHE A 179 -0.18 16.57 2.00
N LEU A 180 -0.42 15.31 2.35
CA LEU A 180 -0.96 14.34 1.40
C LEU A 180 -2.37 14.74 0.94
N TYR A 181 -3.17 15.32 1.82
CA TYR A 181 -4.47 15.87 1.46
C TYR A 181 -4.32 16.97 0.38
N LEU A 182 -3.42 17.93 0.58
CA LEU A 182 -3.14 18.97 -0.42
C LEU A 182 -2.67 18.36 -1.75
N TYR A 183 -1.71 17.43 -1.70
CA TYR A 183 -1.18 16.78 -2.90
C TYR A 183 -2.25 16.04 -3.71
N SER A 184 -3.21 15.39 -3.04
CA SER A 184 -4.29 14.65 -3.69
C SER A 184 -5.46 15.53 -4.13
N ALA A 185 -5.79 16.59 -3.38
CA ALA A 185 -6.96 17.44 -3.63
C ALA A 185 -6.72 18.52 -4.69
N LEU A 186 -5.53 19.15 -4.71
CA LEU A 186 -5.22 20.27 -5.60
C LEU A 186 -5.41 19.95 -7.09
N PRO A 187 -4.98 18.77 -7.61
CA PRO A 187 -5.26 18.40 -9.00
C PRO A 187 -6.76 18.33 -9.33
N GLY A 188 -7.58 17.86 -8.39
CA GLY A 188 -9.04 17.81 -8.55
C GLY A 188 -9.66 19.20 -8.57
N MET A 189 -9.18 20.11 -7.71
CA MET A 189 -9.59 21.52 -7.73
C MET A 189 -9.22 22.20 -9.06
N LYS A 190 -8.00 21.98 -9.57
CA LYS A 190 -7.57 22.51 -10.87
C LYS A 190 -8.50 22.06 -11.99
N LYS A 191 -8.77 20.75 -12.10
CA LYS A 191 -9.71 20.21 -13.10
C LYS A 191 -11.09 20.86 -13.01
N THR A 192 -11.58 21.10 -11.79
CA THR A 192 -12.89 21.73 -11.55
C THR A 192 -12.88 23.20 -11.96
N ARG A 193 -11.82 23.95 -11.62
CA ARG A 193 -11.61 25.33 -12.06
C ARG A 193 -11.54 25.42 -13.58
N ASP A 194 -10.73 24.58 -14.22
CA ASP A 194 -10.53 24.62 -15.67
C ASP A 194 -11.84 24.31 -16.41
N ALA A 195 -12.67 23.41 -15.87
CA ALA A 195 -14.03 23.17 -16.37
C ALA A 195 -14.98 24.37 -16.14
N LEU A 196 -14.87 25.09 -15.02
CA LEU A 196 -15.62 26.33 -14.82
C LEU A 196 -15.17 27.45 -15.78
N ILE A 197 -13.87 27.54 -16.07
CA ILE A 197 -13.31 28.49 -17.05
C ILE A 197 -13.85 28.18 -18.44
N SER A 198 -13.84 26.92 -18.87
CA SER A 198 -14.33 26.54 -20.20
C SER A 198 -15.83 26.81 -20.38
N LEU A 199 -16.60 26.75 -19.29
CA LEU A 199 -18.02 27.12 -19.28
C LEU A 199 -18.27 28.64 -19.15
N GLY A 200 -17.24 29.47 -19.01
CA GLY A 200 -17.38 30.90 -18.75
C GLY A 200 -17.96 31.22 -17.36
N LEU A 201 -17.93 30.26 -16.44
CA LEU A 201 -18.50 30.34 -15.11
C LEU A 201 -17.46 30.63 -14.02
N TRP A 202 -16.17 30.78 -14.35
CA TRP A 202 -15.15 31.07 -13.33
C TRP A 202 -15.22 32.52 -12.82
N ASN A 203 -15.23 33.49 -13.75
CA ASN A 203 -15.36 34.90 -13.45
C ASN A 203 -16.37 35.57 -14.42
N PRO A 204 -17.67 35.26 -14.28
CA PRO A 204 -18.69 35.77 -15.19
C PRO A 204 -18.86 37.29 -15.03
N PRO A 205 -18.82 38.07 -16.12
CA PRO A 205 -18.90 39.54 -16.05
C PRO A 205 -20.33 40.05 -15.77
N THR A 206 -21.35 39.25 -16.11
CA THR A 206 -22.77 39.61 -15.99
C THR A 206 -23.38 39.07 -14.70
N GLU A 207 -24.42 39.75 -14.20
CA GLU A 207 -25.19 39.30 -13.03
C GLU A 207 -25.86 37.93 -13.30
N GLN A 208 -26.41 37.75 -14.49
CA GLN A 208 -26.98 36.46 -14.91
C GLN A 208 -25.93 35.34 -14.89
N GLY A 209 -24.69 35.62 -15.31
CA GLY A 209 -23.59 34.67 -15.23
C GLY A 209 -23.19 34.35 -13.79
N ARG A 210 -23.20 35.35 -12.89
CA ARG A 210 -22.97 35.13 -11.45
C ARG A 210 -24.04 34.22 -10.82
N GLN A 211 -25.30 34.41 -11.22
CA GLN A 211 -26.40 33.56 -10.78
C GLN A 211 -26.32 32.15 -11.38
N ALA A 212 -25.94 32.02 -12.65
CA ALA A 212 -25.70 30.72 -13.28
C ALA A 212 -24.56 29.95 -12.59
N ARG A 213 -23.48 30.65 -12.20
CA ARG A 213 -22.38 30.07 -11.44
C ARG A 213 -22.82 29.58 -10.07
N SER A 214 -23.58 30.37 -9.31
CA SER A 214 -23.95 30.04 -7.92
C SER A 214 -24.80 28.77 -7.81
N VAL A 215 -25.59 28.46 -8.83
CA VAL A 215 -26.41 27.24 -8.89
C VAL A 215 -25.71 26.05 -9.54
N HIS A 216 -24.54 26.25 -10.16
CA HIS A 216 -23.84 25.20 -10.91
C HIS A 216 -23.12 24.20 -9.97
N ASP A 217 -23.28 22.90 -10.23
CA ASP A 217 -22.72 21.86 -9.36
C ASP A 217 -21.19 21.89 -9.29
N LEU A 218 -20.50 22.21 -10.39
CA LEU A 218 -19.03 22.37 -10.36
C LEU A 218 -18.58 23.51 -9.44
N TRP A 219 -19.35 24.59 -9.35
CA TRP A 219 -19.03 25.70 -8.44
C TRP A 219 -19.19 25.26 -6.99
N ARG A 220 -20.30 24.57 -6.67
CA ARG A 220 -20.51 23.99 -5.33
C ARG A 220 -19.38 23.06 -4.93
N ARG A 221 -19.01 22.11 -5.81
CA ARG A 221 -17.87 21.20 -5.58
C ARG A 221 -16.56 21.94 -5.38
N TYR A 222 -16.33 23.03 -6.13
CA TYR A 222 -15.14 23.85 -5.97
C TYR A 222 -15.09 24.50 -4.58
N CYS A 223 -16.19 25.14 -4.15
CA CYS A 223 -16.29 25.76 -2.83
C CYS A 223 -16.12 24.75 -1.69
N ASP A 224 -16.75 23.59 -1.78
CA ASP A 224 -16.63 22.53 -0.77
C ASP A 224 -15.17 22.03 -0.66
N SER A 225 -14.51 21.86 -1.81
CA SER A 225 -13.10 21.45 -1.85
C SER A 225 -12.19 22.55 -1.28
N MET A 226 -12.47 23.80 -1.63
CA MET A 226 -11.72 24.98 -1.19
C MET A 226 -11.70 25.09 0.34
N LEU A 227 -12.84 24.91 1.02
CA LEU A 227 -12.91 24.97 2.49
C LEU A 227 -11.98 23.94 3.16
N ARG A 228 -11.95 22.71 2.64
CA ARG A 228 -11.08 21.65 3.18
C ARG A 228 -9.61 21.90 2.84
N VAL A 229 -9.32 22.33 1.61
CA VAL A 229 -7.95 22.68 1.21
C VAL A 229 -7.44 23.85 2.02
N GLU A 230 -8.26 24.86 2.32
CA GLU A 230 -7.90 25.95 3.24
C GLU A 230 -7.55 25.42 4.63
N GLY A 231 -8.36 24.52 5.19
CA GLY A 231 -8.08 23.89 6.48
C GLY A 231 -6.73 23.17 6.50
N ALA A 232 -6.43 22.36 5.49
CA ALA A 232 -5.15 21.64 5.40
C ALA A 232 -3.97 22.59 5.13
N ARG A 233 -4.17 23.59 4.26
CA ARG A 233 -3.15 24.61 3.90
C ARG A 233 -2.78 25.46 5.10
N ALA A 234 -3.71 25.71 6.02
CA ALA A 234 -3.48 26.47 7.24
C ALA A 234 -2.46 25.82 8.20
N GLU A 235 -2.11 24.54 8.01
CA GLU A 235 -1.04 23.89 8.77
C GLU A 235 0.37 24.28 8.28
N PHE A 236 0.48 24.85 7.07
CA PHE A 236 1.76 25.17 6.45
C PHE A 236 1.91 26.67 6.24
N SER A 237 2.73 27.33 7.06
CA SER A 237 3.01 28.76 6.94
C SER A 237 3.46 29.17 5.53
N ILE A 238 4.28 28.33 4.87
CA ILE A 238 4.78 28.56 3.51
C ILE A 238 3.68 28.52 2.44
N TYR A 239 2.55 27.85 2.69
CA TYR A 239 1.46 27.73 1.72
C TYR A 239 0.32 28.73 1.98
N LYS A 240 0.26 29.33 3.19
CA LYS A 240 -0.76 30.32 3.58
C LYS A 240 -0.81 31.57 2.70
N GLN A 241 0.30 31.91 2.03
CA GLN A 241 0.37 33.07 1.16
C GLN A 241 -0.31 32.87 -0.20
N TYR A 242 -0.48 31.63 -0.67
CA TYR A 242 -1.01 31.36 -2.01
C TYR A 242 -2.53 31.46 -2.07
N SER A 243 -3.05 32.24 -3.01
CA SER A 243 -4.47 32.31 -3.35
C SER A 243 -4.96 30.99 -3.98
N LEU A 244 -6.04 30.41 -3.44
CA LEU A 244 -6.69 29.25 -4.05
C LEU A 244 -7.51 29.60 -5.29
N THR A 245 -7.70 30.88 -5.62
CA THR A 245 -8.38 31.31 -6.84
C THR A 245 -7.39 31.65 -7.94
N ASP A 246 -6.36 32.43 -7.61
CA ASP A 246 -5.47 33.05 -8.60
C ASP A 246 -4.13 32.32 -8.73
N GLU A 247 -3.62 31.76 -7.62
CA GLU A 247 -2.28 31.16 -7.55
C GLU A 247 -2.34 29.63 -7.36
N LEU A 248 -3.48 29.02 -7.69
CA LEU A 248 -3.70 27.57 -7.54
C LEU A 248 -2.67 26.74 -8.31
N ASP A 249 -2.25 27.21 -9.49
CA ASP A 249 -1.25 26.53 -10.31
C ASP A 249 0.14 26.57 -9.67
N GLU A 250 0.51 27.71 -9.08
CA GLU A 250 1.78 27.89 -8.39
C GLU A 250 1.84 27.07 -7.10
N LEU A 251 0.76 27.09 -6.32
CA LEU A 251 0.62 26.26 -5.13
C LEU A 251 0.79 24.78 -5.49
N TRP A 252 0.10 24.32 -6.54
CA TRP A 252 0.24 22.94 -7.02
C TRP A 252 1.69 22.61 -7.40
N ALA A 253 2.36 23.48 -8.16
CA ALA A 253 3.75 23.26 -8.55
C ALA A 253 4.68 23.10 -7.34
N ARG A 254 4.47 23.90 -6.28
CA ARG A 254 5.24 23.81 -5.03
C ARG A 254 4.97 22.53 -4.25
N VAL A 255 3.70 22.14 -4.11
CA VAL A 255 3.31 20.91 -3.42
C VAL A 255 3.81 19.68 -4.18
N HIS A 256 3.68 19.67 -5.51
CA HIS A 256 4.20 18.59 -6.36
C HIS A 256 5.72 18.45 -6.25
N GLN A 257 6.46 19.57 -6.32
CA GLN A 257 7.91 19.55 -6.16
C GLN A 257 8.34 19.07 -4.76
N ALA A 258 7.58 19.41 -3.72
CA ALA A 258 7.85 18.91 -2.37
C ALA A 258 7.63 17.38 -2.28
N GLU A 259 6.60 16.86 -2.94
CA GLU A 259 6.33 15.41 -2.98
C GLU A 259 7.44 14.64 -3.70
N GLU A 260 7.94 15.17 -4.82
CA GLU A 260 9.09 14.59 -5.51
C GLU A 260 10.33 14.51 -4.60
N ARG A 261 10.55 15.53 -3.77
CA ARG A 261 11.66 15.53 -2.79
C ARG A 261 11.43 14.51 -1.68
N PHE A 262 10.19 14.33 -1.23
CA PHE A 262 9.85 13.30 -0.26
C PHE A 262 10.19 11.91 -0.77
N ARG A 263 10.03 11.63 -2.07
CA ARG A 263 10.42 10.34 -2.68
C ARG A 263 11.91 10.24 -3.00
N ALA A 264 12.48 11.25 -3.65
CA ALA A 264 13.84 11.19 -4.19
C ALA A 264 14.93 11.38 -3.12
N GLY A 265 14.61 11.98 -1.98
CA GLY A 265 15.61 12.35 -0.98
C GLY A 265 16.35 13.66 -1.32
N PRO A 266 17.35 14.05 -0.51
CA PRO A 266 18.11 15.27 -0.74
C PRO A 266 18.89 15.20 -2.04
N ARG A 267 18.84 16.27 -2.85
CA ARG A 267 19.74 16.42 -4.00
C ARG A 267 21.17 16.61 -3.45
N SER A 268 22.06 15.69 -3.81
CA SER A 268 23.51 15.77 -3.56
C SER A 268 24.11 17.02 -4.18
#